data_AF-I0YVQ1-F1
#
_entry.id   AF-I0YVQ1-F1
#
_cell.length_a   1.000
_cell.length_b   1.000
_cell.length_c   1.000
_cell.angle_alpha   90.00
_cell.angle_beta   90.00
_cell.angle_gamma   90.00
#
_symmetry.space_group_name_H-M   'P 1'
#
loop_
_entity.id
_entity.type
_entity.pdbx_description
1 polymer ?
#
loop_
_entity_poly.entity_id
_entity_poly.type
_entity_poly.pdbx_seq_one_letter_code
_entity_poly.pdbx_strand_id
1 'polypeptide(L)'
;MQLGDVLFDVLPGTDSAFRQDIAAVSAADQACVFLGEVSQRAVACPDIGHLLSDEQVVGLQPSGDPNGKQPAHFTPMEVDVKPEDAL
;
A
#
# COMPACT_ATOMS: atom_id res chain seq x y z
N MET A 1 -4.33 -6.09 7.11
CA MET A 1 -5.08 -7.15 6.38
C MET A 1 -4.16 -7.75 5.34
N GLN A 2 -4.19 -9.06 5.11
CA GLN A 2 -3.34 -9.70 4.10
C GLN A 2 -4.20 -10.34 3.02
N LEU A 3 -3.86 -10.08 1.75
CA LEU A 3 -4.51 -10.68 0.59
C LEU A 3 -3.42 -11.32 -0.29
N GLY A 4 -3.34 -12.65 -0.25
CA GLY A 4 -2.18 -13.37 -0.81
C GLY A 4 -0.91 -12.96 -0.05
N ASP A 5 0.12 -12.56 -0.79
CA ASP A 5 1.41 -12.15 -0.22
C ASP A 5 1.51 -10.64 0.05
N VAL A 6 0.45 -9.87 -0.25
CA VAL A 6 0.45 -8.41 -0.12
C VAL A 6 -0.25 -7.98 1.17
N LEU A 7 0.40 -7.09 1.91
CA LEU A 7 -0.15 -6.45 3.09
C LEU A 7 -0.94 -5.18 2.72
N PHE A 8 -2.07 -5.00 3.39
CA PHE A 8 -2.96 -3.85 3.26
C PHE A 8 -3.20 -3.22 4.63
N ASP A 9 -3.10 -1.90 4.69
CA ASP A 9 -3.62 -1.10 5.79
C ASP A 9 -5.14 -1.03 5.68
N VAL A 10 -5.82 -1.06 6.82
CA VAL A 10 -7.28 -0.95 6.89
C VAL A 10 -7.63 0.25 7.75
N LEU A 11 -8.33 1.20 7.14
CA LEU A 11 -8.73 2.45 7.77
C LEU A 11 -10.26 2.53 7.82
N PRO A 12 -10.84 3.20 8.84
CA PRO A 12 -12.25 3.56 8.81
C PRO A 12 -12.56 4.37 7.55
N GLY A 13 -13.60 3.96 6.83
CA GLY A 13 -14.12 4.71 5.70
C GLY A 13 -14.99 5.86 6.17
N THR A 14 -15.43 6.69 5.22
CA THR A 14 -16.37 7.76 5.51
C THR A 14 -17.69 7.22 6.04
N ASP A 15 -18.21 7.88 7.06
CA ASP A 15 -19.53 7.60 7.63
C ASP A 15 -20.61 7.66 6.55
N SER A 16 -21.60 6.77 6.66
CA SER A 16 -22.73 6.79 5.75
C SER A 16 -23.66 7.95 6.10
N ALA A 17 -23.75 8.94 5.22
CA ALA A 17 -24.68 10.06 5.39
C ALA A 17 -26.16 9.66 5.17
N PHE A 18 -26.40 8.45 4.66
CA PHE A 18 -27.72 7.92 4.38
C PHE A 18 -27.77 6.40 4.58
N ARG A 19 -28.96 5.87 4.85
CA ARG A 19 -29.21 4.42 4.97
C ARG A 19 -28.92 3.73 3.65
N GLN A 20 -28.14 2.65 3.71
CA GLN A 20 -27.82 1.81 2.56
C GLN A 20 -28.19 0.37 2.85
N ASP A 21 -28.96 -0.25 1.98
CA ASP A 21 -29.48 -1.60 2.15
C ASP A 21 -28.74 -2.58 1.22
N ILE A 22 -28.41 -3.77 1.72
CA ILE A 22 -27.88 -4.88 0.93
C ILE A 22 -29.03 -5.83 0.62
N ALA A 23 -29.13 -6.25 -0.65
CA ALA A 23 -30.02 -7.31 -1.06
C ALA A 23 -29.27 -8.33 -1.94
N ALA A 24 -29.61 -9.61 -1.77
CA ALA A 24 -29.24 -10.67 -2.70
C ALA A 24 -30.30 -10.75 -3.80
N VAL A 25 -29.86 -10.80 -5.05
CA VAL A 25 -30.74 -10.96 -6.22
C VAL A 25 -30.30 -12.19 -7.00
N SER A 26 -31.22 -13.14 -7.17
CA SER A 26 -31.01 -14.35 -7.98
C SER A 26 -31.99 -14.38 -9.13
N ALA A 27 -31.47 -14.39 -10.36
CA ALA A 27 -32.30 -14.53 -11.55
C ALA A 27 -32.79 -15.97 -11.74
N ALA A 28 -31.98 -16.96 -11.36
CA ALA A 28 -32.33 -18.38 -11.46
C ALA A 28 -33.51 -18.72 -10.55
N ASP A 29 -33.50 -18.18 -9.32
CA ASP A 29 -34.56 -18.41 -8.34
C ASP A 29 -35.66 -17.34 -8.40
N GLN A 30 -35.54 -16.36 -9.30
CA GLN A 30 -36.42 -15.19 -9.41
C GLN A 30 -36.67 -14.49 -8.06
N ALA A 31 -35.63 -14.40 -7.23
CA ALA A 31 -35.74 -13.95 -5.84
C ALA A 31 -34.92 -12.67 -5.60
N CYS A 32 -35.45 -11.82 -4.73
CA CYS A 32 -34.76 -10.66 -4.17
C CYS A 32 -34.94 -10.67 -2.65
N VAL A 33 -33.85 -10.77 -1.90
CA VAL A 33 -33.86 -10.95 -0.44
C VAL A 33 -33.05 -9.85 0.21
N PHE A 34 -33.68 -9.10 1.12
CA PHE A 34 -33.00 -8.10 1.94
C PHE A 34 -32.09 -8.77 2.96
N LEU A 35 -30.82 -8.36 3.00
CA LEU A 35 -29.79 -8.93 3.87
C LEU A 35 -29.46 -8.05 5.08
N GLY A 36 -29.72 -6.73 5.00
CA GLY A 36 -29.45 -5.81 6.10
C GLY A 36 -28.95 -4.45 5.64
N GLU A 37 -28.68 -3.58 6.61
CA GLU A 37 -28.16 -2.23 6.38
C GLU A 37 -26.62 -2.20 6.43
N VAL A 38 -25.99 -1.37 5.60
CA VAL A 38 -24.57 -0.99 5.69
C VAL A 38 -24.43 0.22 6.60
N SER A 39 -23.93 0.00 7.81
CA SER A 39 -23.73 1.05 8.82
C SER A 39 -22.33 1.67 8.80
N GLN A 40 -21.31 0.92 8.34
CA GLN A 40 -19.91 1.34 8.36
C GLN A 40 -19.17 0.88 7.10
N ARG A 41 -18.06 1.56 6.80
CA ARG A 41 -17.15 1.21 5.71
C ARG A 41 -15.74 1.11 6.24
N ALA A 42 -14.94 0.29 5.57
CA ALA A 42 -13.50 0.29 5.72
C ALA A 42 -12.87 0.52 4.35
N VAL A 43 -11.75 1.23 4.33
CA VAL A 43 -10.90 1.39 3.14
C VAL A 43 -9.67 0.53 3.38
N ALA A 44 -9.43 -0.40 2.46
CA ALA A 44 -8.18 -1.16 2.42
C ALA A 44 -7.28 -0.55 1.34
N CYS A 45 -6.09 -0.11 1.72
CA CYS A 45 -5.07 0.37 0.79
C CYS A 45 -3.81 -0.51 0.92
N PRO A 46 -3.10 -0.80 -0.19
CA PRO A 46 -1.85 -1.55 -0.09
C PRO A 46 -0.87 -0.81 0.82
N ASP A 47 -0.19 -1.55 1.70
CA ASP A 47 0.90 -1.00 2.50
C ASP A 47 2.10 -0.77 1.57
N ILE A 48 2.30 0.49 1.17
CA ILE A 48 3.37 0.89 0.25
C ILE A 48 4.75 0.65 0.88
N GLY A 49 4.87 0.81 2.20
CA GLY A 49 6.13 0.55 2.91
C GLY A 49 6.53 -0.91 2.77
N HIS A 50 5.60 -1.82 3.03
CA HIS A 50 5.82 -3.25 2.85
C HIS A 50 6.02 -3.63 1.37
N LEU A 51 5.30 -3.01 0.43
CA LEU A 51 5.44 -3.30 -1.00
C LEU A 51 6.79 -2.89 -1.59
N LEU A 52 7.36 -1.79 -1.10
CA LEU A 52 8.66 -1.27 -1.57
C LEU A 52 9.82 -1.77 -0.71
N SER A 53 9.55 -2.54 0.35
CA SER A 53 10.58 -3.24 1.09
C SER A 53 11.14 -4.36 0.21
N ASP A 54 12.27 -4.11 -0.45
CA ASP A 54 12.98 -5.08 -1.27
C ASP A 54 13.41 -6.30 -0.43
N GLU A 55 12.55 -7.31 -0.31
CA GLU A 55 12.96 -8.67 0.10
C GLU A 55 13.00 -9.60 -1.10
N GLN A 56 13.73 -9.17 -2.13
CA GLN A 56 14.47 -10.06 -3.02
C GLN A 56 15.88 -9.53 -3.25
N VAL A 57 16.68 -9.46 -2.18
CA VAL A 57 18.12 -9.72 -2.33
C VAL A 57 18.26 -11.21 -2.64
N VAL A 58 17.98 -11.60 -3.89
CA VAL A 58 18.37 -12.88 -4.44
C VAL A 58 19.90 -12.88 -4.55
N GLY A 59 20.57 -13.28 -3.47
CA GLY A 59 21.82 -14.03 -3.55
C GLY A 59 23.04 -13.41 -4.23
N LEU A 60 23.32 -12.11 -4.07
CA LEU A 60 24.71 -11.65 -4.18
C LEU A 60 25.34 -11.65 -2.80
N GLN A 61 25.78 -12.85 -2.38
CA GLN A 61 26.75 -12.95 -1.28
C GLN A 61 27.97 -12.13 -1.71
N PRO A 62 28.41 -11.09 -0.97
CA PRO A 62 29.68 -10.48 -1.25
C PRO A 62 30.74 -11.55 -0.96
N SER A 63 31.36 -12.10 -1.99
CA SER A 63 32.60 -12.84 -1.83
C SER A 63 33.56 -11.89 -1.12
N GLY A 64 33.86 -12.16 0.14
CA GLY A 64 34.73 -11.31 0.93
C GLY A 64 36.07 -11.15 0.20
N ASP A 65 36.33 -9.94 -0.29
CA ASP A 65 37.68 -9.52 -0.65
C ASP A 65 38.40 -9.17 0.66
N PRO A 66 39.48 -9.90 1.04
CA PRO A 66 40.22 -9.63 2.26
C PRO A 66 41.02 -8.32 2.24
N ASN A 67 41.05 -7.57 1.11
CA ASN A 67 41.76 -6.30 1.03
C ASN A 67 40.78 -5.12 1.03
N GLY A 68 40.46 -4.64 2.23
CA GLY A 68 39.55 -3.54 2.47
C GLY A 68 39.82 -2.29 1.62
N LYS A 69 38.85 -1.96 0.77
CA LYS A 69 38.67 -0.60 0.27
C LYS A 69 37.29 -0.13 0.73
N GLN A 70 37.29 0.85 1.64
CA GLN A 70 36.08 1.44 2.21
C GLN A 70 35.14 1.91 1.09
N PRO A 71 33.83 1.61 1.14
CA PRO A 71 32.89 2.16 0.16
C PRO A 71 32.94 3.69 0.24
N ALA A 72 32.99 4.32 -0.93
CA ALA A 72 33.13 5.77 -1.06
C ALA A 72 32.02 6.48 -0.26
N HIS A 73 32.42 7.42 0.59
CA HIS A 73 31.53 8.33 1.30
C HIS A 73 30.70 9.10 0.27
N PHE A 74 29.41 8.80 0.15
CA PHE A 74 28.50 9.54 -0.71
C PHE A 74 28.18 10.88 -0.06
N THR A 75 28.81 11.96 -0.53
CA THR A 75 28.36 13.33 -0.24
C THR A 75 27.11 13.61 -1.10
N PRO A 76 25.97 13.94 -0.49
CA PRO A 76 24.82 14.45 -1.24
C PRO A 76 25.25 15.71 -2.00
N MET A 77 24.90 15.81 -3.29
CA MET A 77 24.99 17.09 -4.00
C MET A 77 23.94 18.04 -3.40
N GLU A 78 24.38 19.10 -2.74
CA GLU A 78 23.51 20.23 -2.46
C GLU A 78 23.09 20.84 -3.81
N VAL A 79 21.80 20.78 -4.10
CA VAL A 79 21.22 21.50 -5.21
C VAL A 79 21.07 22.95 -4.75
N ASP A 80 21.92 23.83 -5.27
CA ASP A 80 21.81 25.27 -5.03
C ASP A 80 20.60 25.79 -5.81
N VAL A 81 19.44 25.80 -5.16
CA VAL A 81 18.22 26.40 -5.72
C VAL A 81 18.35 27.90 -5.55
N LYS A 82 18.63 28.60 -6.66
CA LYS A 82 18.62 30.05 -6.64
C LYS A 82 17.19 30.55 -6.45
N PRO A 83 16.98 31.59 -5.64
CA PRO A 83 15.64 32.13 -5.38
C PRO A 83 14.93 32.69 -6.63
N GLU A 84 15.65 32.87 -7.74
CA GLU A 84 15.07 33.28 -9.03
C GLU A 84 14.37 32.15 -9.80
N ASP A 85 14.67 30.89 -9.49
CA ASP A 85 14.06 29.70 -10.11
C ASP A 85 12.79 29.23 -9.38
N ALA A 86 12.39 29.93 -8.30
CA ALA A 86 11.18 29.67 -7.54
C ALA A 86 10.04 30.62 -7.94
N LEU A 87 9.62 30.59 -9.22
CA LEU A 87 8.39 31.22 -9.73
C LEU A 87 7.74 30.39 -10.83
#